data_AF-A0A6I6MQ61-F1
#
_entry.id   AF-A0A6I6MQ61-F1
#
_cell.length_a   1.000
_cell.length_b   1.000
_cell.length_c   1.000
_cell.angle_alpha   90.00
_cell.angle_beta   90.00
_cell.angle_gamma   90.00
#
_symmetry.space_group_name_H-M   'P 1'
#
loop_
_entity.id
_entity.type
_entity.pdbx_description
1 polymer ?
#
loop_
_entity_poly.entity_id
_entity_poly.type
_entity_poly.pdbx_seq_one_letter_code
_entity_poly.pdbx_strand_id
1 'polypeptide(L)'
;MIIVGTMWPDVYERLRAVGPGPEGGGRGDDPAGSLLEEVRASSRNAREVLAMAQRFDLAAFRSAEWERAAAAAAIDPRIANALRHKGDFSLPQALAGVPELLHRWNTADQPCGKALITAAVTARSAGHRLTVPAGFLEAVAPAFLNGRQRAAADGAWFDDALAWACEPVFPHTEIALLSPYGQAMGRVDAYRASDVLAGHLDINWGTIPPEVWPVMVAAADLGARRQIGFNAEQAGYPDVARAAWQDEADQGNLNAMFDLGLLASTS
;
A
#
# COMPACT_ATOMS: atom_id res chain seq x y z
N MET A 1 -30.69 -1.79 -3.82
CA MET A 1 -29.33 -1.61 -4.36
C MET A 1 -28.45 -2.64 -3.68
N ILE A 2 -27.76 -3.50 -4.44
CA ILE A 2 -26.84 -4.50 -3.89
C ILE A 2 -25.43 -3.95 -4.13
N ILE A 3 -24.66 -3.79 -3.06
CA ILE A 3 -23.24 -3.44 -3.13
C ILE A 3 -22.46 -4.73 -2.88
N VAL A 4 -21.63 -5.13 -3.84
CA VAL A 4 -20.69 -6.25 -3.67
C VAL A 4 -19.29 -5.67 -3.61
N GLY A 5 -18.54 -6.03 -2.59
CA GLY A 5 -17.16 -5.59 -2.39
C GLY A 5 -16.31 -6.71 -1.83
N THR A 6 -15.03 -6.69 -2.14
CA THR A 6 -14.02 -7.57 -1.55
C THR A 6 -13.14 -6.75 -0.63
N MET A 7 -12.80 -7.29 0.53
CA MET A 7 -11.84 -6.65 1.44
C MET A 7 -10.99 -7.69 2.15
N TRP A 8 -9.78 -7.30 2.53
CA TRP A 8 -8.91 -8.14 3.32
C TRP A 8 -9.44 -8.30 4.76
N PRO A 9 -9.26 -9.47 5.40
CA PRO A 9 -9.76 -9.71 6.74
C PRO A 9 -9.24 -8.70 7.78
N ASP A 10 -7.96 -8.34 7.72
CA ASP A 10 -7.34 -7.37 8.63
C ASP A 10 -7.93 -5.96 8.46
N VAL A 11 -8.25 -5.56 7.22
CA VAL A 11 -8.93 -4.30 6.91
C VAL A 11 -10.37 -4.32 7.45
N TYR A 12 -11.09 -5.43 7.27
CA TYR A 12 -12.43 -5.60 7.83
C TYR A 12 -12.43 -5.47 9.36
N GLU A 13 -11.52 -6.19 10.03
CA GLU A 13 -11.41 -6.15 11.49
C GLU A 13 -11.01 -4.76 12.00
N ARG A 14 -10.09 -4.07 11.31
CA ARG A 14 -9.71 -2.68 11.65
C ARG A 14 -10.88 -1.71 11.53
N LEU A 15 -11.68 -1.83 10.48
CA LEU A 15 -12.87 -1.00 10.27
C LEU A 15 -13.99 -1.34 11.26
N ARG A 16 -14.01 -2.56 11.81
CA ARG A 16 -14.97 -3.03 12.82
C ARG A 16 -14.54 -2.73 14.26
N ALA A 17 -13.25 -2.58 14.52
CA ALA A 17 -12.71 -2.35 15.85
C ALA A 17 -13.28 -1.06 16.49
N VAL A 18 -13.68 -1.16 17.76
CA VAL A 18 -14.05 -0.01 18.58
C VAL A 18 -12.76 0.61 19.09
N GLY A 19 -12.39 1.80 18.61
CA GLY A 19 -11.29 2.55 19.22
C GLY A 19 -11.60 2.87 20.70
N PRO A 20 -10.60 2.88 21.60
CA PRO A 20 -10.82 3.24 22.99
C PRO A 20 -11.30 4.69 23.04
N GLY A 21 -12.55 4.91 23.44
CA GLY A 21 -13.07 6.25 23.69
C GLY A 21 -12.64 6.72 25.08
N PRO A 22 -12.10 7.94 25.25
CA PRO A 22 -12.10 8.57 26.55
C PRO A 22 -13.55 8.93 26.88
N GLU A 23 -14.04 8.44 28.01
CA GLU A 23 -15.30 8.87 28.57
C GLU A 23 -15.21 10.34 29.02
N GLY A 24 -16.11 11.17 28.48
CA GLY A 24 -16.62 12.37 29.12
C GLY A 24 -15.66 13.56 29.33
N GLY A 25 -15.92 14.66 28.61
CA GLY A 25 -15.54 15.98 29.12
C GLY A 25 -15.54 17.10 28.09
N GLY A 26 -16.51 18.02 28.20
CA GLY A 26 -16.35 19.43 27.83
C GLY A 26 -16.65 19.81 26.37
N ARG A 27 -17.83 20.39 26.16
CA ARG A 27 -18.23 21.09 24.95
C ARG A 27 -17.48 22.43 24.85
N GLY A 28 -16.48 22.49 23.98
CA GLY A 28 -15.91 23.74 23.47
C GLY A 28 -15.93 23.67 21.94
N ASP A 29 -16.35 24.76 21.29
CA ASP A 29 -16.28 24.92 19.83
C ASP A 29 -14.80 24.96 19.40
N ASP A 30 -14.23 23.78 19.21
CA ASP A 30 -12.87 23.57 18.73
C ASP A 30 -12.93 23.03 17.29
N PRO A 31 -12.31 23.67 16.28
CA PRO A 31 -12.23 23.14 14.93
C PRO A 31 -11.59 21.73 14.87
N ALA A 32 -10.75 21.36 15.85
CA ALA A 32 -10.25 19.99 16.01
C ALA A 32 -11.37 18.98 16.35
N GLY A 33 -12.43 19.43 17.03
CA GLY A 33 -13.62 18.65 17.34
C GLY A 33 -14.40 18.23 16.09
N SER A 34 -14.48 19.10 15.07
CA SER A 34 -15.18 18.82 13.81
C SER A 34 -14.49 17.72 13.00
N LEU A 35 -13.17 17.77 12.86
CA LEU A 35 -12.39 16.74 12.15
C LEU A 35 -12.42 15.39 12.90
N LEU A 36 -12.32 15.41 14.24
CA LEU A 36 -12.47 14.21 15.04
C LEU A 36 -13.89 13.64 14.95
N GLU A 37 -14.92 14.48 14.90
CA GLU A 37 -16.30 14.06 14.66
C GLU A 37 -16.51 13.49 13.26
N GLU A 38 -15.92 14.09 12.23
CA GLU A 38 -15.96 13.60 10.83
C GLU A 38 -15.25 12.24 10.68
N VAL A 39 -14.07 12.07 11.27
CA VAL A 39 -13.34 10.79 11.27
C VAL A 39 -14.10 9.74 12.09
N ARG A 40 -14.70 10.12 13.23
CA ARG A 40 -15.57 9.24 14.03
C ARG A 40 -16.86 8.89 13.29
N ALA A 41 -17.44 9.83 12.55
CA ALA A 41 -18.64 9.63 11.74
C ALA A 41 -18.33 8.72 10.54
N SER A 42 -17.20 8.92 9.86
CA SER A 42 -16.72 8.03 8.79
C SER A 42 -16.49 6.60 9.32
N SER A 43 -15.86 6.47 10.49
CA SER A 43 -15.66 5.18 11.17
C SER A 43 -16.95 4.54 11.69
N ARG A 44 -17.98 5.34 12.03
CA ARG A 44 -19.33 4.84 12.37
C ARG A 44 -20.08 4.36 11.13
N ASN A 45 -20.07 5.16 10.07
CA ASN A 45 -20.75 4.86 8.80
C ASN A 45 -20.18 3.58 8.17
N ALA A 46 -18.85 3.42 8.17
CA ALA A 46 -18.22 2.19 7.71
C ALA A 46 -18.69 0.97 8.52
N ARG A 47 -18.74 1.08 9.86
CA ARG A 47 -19.21 -0.02 10.72
C ARG A 47 -20.67 -0.38 10.51
N GLU A 48 -21.55 0.59 10.37
CA GLU A 48 -22.97 0.37 10.13
C GLU A 48 -23.19 -0.32 8.78
N VAL A 49 -22.50 0.13 7.72
CA VAL A 49 -22.54 -0.52 6.40
C VAL A 49 -22.01 -1.95 6.48
N LEU A 50 -20.88 -2.17 7.15
CA LEU A 50 -20.29 -3.51 7.32
C LEU A 50 -21.14 -4.42 8.20
N ALA A 51 -21.87 -3.90 9.18
CA ALA A 51 -22.77 -4.68 10.02
C ALA A 51 -24.00 -5.22 9.25
N MET A 52 -24.37 -4.57 8.15
CA MET A 52 -25.44 -5.04 7.25
C MET A 52 -24.93 -6.02 6.19
N ALA A 53 -23.61 -6.22 6.07
CA ALA A 53 -23.04 -7.05 5.03
C ALA A 53 -23.20 -8.55 5.35
N GLN A 54 -23.66 -9.32 4.36
CA GLN A 54 -23.53 -10.77 4.40
C GLN A 54 -22.10 -11.13 4.01
N ARG A 55 -21.34 -11.68 4.97
CA ARG A 55 -19.94 -12.10 4.76
C ARG A 55 -19.88 -13.47 4.13
N PHE A 56 -19.07 -13.59 3.10
CA PHE A 56 -18.64 -14.86 2.54
C PHE A 56 -17.12 -14.94 2.66
N ASP A 57 -16.65 -15.88 3.48
CA ASP A 57 -15.23 -16.20 3.51
C ASP A 57 -14.90 -17.01 2.28
N LEU A 58 -14.09 -16.43 1.40
CA LEU A 58 -13.49 -17.16 0.30
C LEU A 58 -12.42 -18.09 0.89
N ALA A 59 -12.86 -19.26 1.34
CA ALA A 59 -11.97 -20.36 1.67
C ALA A 59 -11.23 -20.84 0.40
N ALA A 60 -10.19 -21.66 0.60
CA ALA A 60 -9.51 -22.31 -0.51
C ALA A 60 -10.52 -23.03 -1.41
N PHE A 61 -10.38 -22.83 -2.72
CA PHE A 61 -11.26 -23.44 -3.71
C PHE A 61 -11.21 -24.98 -3.57
N ARG A 62 -12.38 -25.58 -3.38
CA ARG A 62 -12.57 -27.04 -3.34
C ARG A 62 -12.37 -27.65 -4.72
N SER A 63 -12.17 -28.96 -4.76
CA SER A 63 -12.00 -29.72 -6.02
C SER A 63 -13.10 -29.43 -7.04
N ALA A 64 -14.36 -29.36 -6.62
CA ALA A 64 -15.49 -29.06 -7.49
C ALA A 64 -15.44 -27.64 -8.10
N GLU A 65 -14.83 -26.66 -7.42
CA GLU A 65 -14.64 -25.31 -7.95
C GLU A 65 -13.53 -25.28 -9.00
N TRP A 66 -12.46 -26.03 -8.78
CA TRP A 66 -11.40 -26.22 -9.77
C TRP A 66 -11.88 -26.98 -11.01
N GLU A 67 -12.76 -27.97 -10.86
CA GLU A 67 -13.37 -28.67 -11.99
C GLU A 67 -14.24 -27.73 -12.83
N ARG A 68 -15.04 -26.87 -12.18
CA ARG A 68 -15.81 -25.83 -12.89
C ARG A 68 -14.90 -24.83 -13.60
N ALA A 69 -13.80 -24.42 -12.98
CA ALA A 69 -12.80 -23.57 -13.62
C ALA A 69 -12.17 -24.26 -14.84
N ALA A 70 -11.86 -25.57 -14.75
CA ALA A 70 -11.34 -26.35 -15.86
C ALA A 70 -12.33 -26.43 -17.04
N ALA A 71 -13.63 -26.61 -16.75
CA ALA A 71 -14.66 -26.56 -17.80
C ALA A 71 -14.75 -25.16 -18.43
N ALA A 72 -14.68 -24.09 -17.64
CA ALA A 72 -14.73 -22.71 -18.12
C ALA A 72 -13.50 -22.31 -18.93
N ALA A 73 -12.34 -22.93 -18.68
CA ALA A 73 -11.09 -22.68 -19.41
C ALA A 73 -11.19 -23.05 -20.91
N ALA A 74 -12.13 -23.90 -21.31
CA ALA A 74 -12.40 -24.16 -22.72
C ALA A 74 -12.97 -22.93 -23.45
N ILE A 75 -13.50 -21.95 -22.71
CA ILE A 75 -14.19 -20.76 -23.24
C ILE A 75 -13.42 -19.48 -22.88
N ASP A 76 -12.81 -19.41 -21.70
CA ASP A 76 -12.06 -18.24 -21.24
C ASP A 76 -10.54 -18.53 -21.13
N PRO A 77 -9.72 -17.99 -22.05
CA PRO A 77 -8.27 -18.14 -22.02
C PRO A 77 -7.60 -17.62 -20.75
N ARG A 78 -8.22 -16.67 -20.03
CA ARG A 78 -7.67 -16.14 -18.77
C ARG A 78 -7.79 -17.16 -17.66
N ILE A 79 -8.90 -17.89 -17.61
CA ILE A 79 -9.07 -19.03 -16.69
C ILE A 79 -8.10 -20.14 -17.08
N ALA A 80 -7.94 -20.43 -18.37
CA ALA A 80 -6.96 -21.41 -18.85
C ALA A 80 -5.52 -21.06 -18.42
N ASN A 81 -5.13 -19.79 -18.51
CA ASN A 81 -3.83 -19.33 -18.01
C ASN A 81 -3.73 -19.47 -16.47
N ALA A 82 -4.75 -19.02 -15.74
CA ALA A 82 -4.77 -19.07 -14.28
C ALA A 82 -4.65 -20.50 -13.73
N LEU A 83 -5.22 -21.50 -14.42
CA LEU A 83 -5.12 -22.90 -14.03
C LEU A 83 -3.68 -23.47 -14.10
N ARG A 84 -2.77 -22.85 -14.84
CA ARG A 84 -1.35 -23.27 -14.90
C ARG A 84 -0.63 -23.08 -13.57
N HIS A 85 -1.15 -22.20 -12.72
CA HIS A 85 -0.59 -21.85 -11.41
C HIS A 85 -1.29 -22.58 -10.25
N LYS A 86 -2.13 -23.57 -10.55
CA LYS A 86 -2.86 -24.35 -9.54
C LYS A 86 -1.87 -25.06 -8.60
N GLY A 87 -2.05 -24.84 -7.30
CA GLY A 87 -1.21 -25.43 -6.25
C GLY A 87 -0.29 -24.40 -5.60
N ASP A 88 0.24 -23.47 -6.40
CA ASP A 88 1.11 -22.39 -5.92
C ASP A 88 0.31 -21.12 -5.62
N PHE A 89 -0.76 -20.87 -6.39
CA PHE A 89 -1.63 -19.71 -6.23
C PHE A 89 -3.10 -20.10 -6.24
N SER A 90 -3.93 -19.33 -5.52
CA SER A 90 -5.39 -19.44 -5.63
C SER A 90 -5.86 -18.94 -7.00
N LEU A 91 -7.02 -19.44 -7.46
CA LEU A 91 -7.57 -19.02 -8.75
C LEU A 91 -7.79 -17.49 -8.85
N PRO A 92 -8.30 -16.78 -7.83
CA PRO A 92 -8.40 -15.32 -7.86
C PRO A 92 -7.03 -14.62 -7.96
N GLN A 93 -6.01 -15.12 -7.26
CA GLN A 93 -4.65 -14.56 -7.35
C GLN A 93 -4.07 -14.74 -8.75
N ALA A 94 -4.22 -15.94 -9.33
CA ALA A 94 -3.74 -16.20 -10.68
C ALA A 94 -4.48 -15.36 -11.73
N LEU A 95 -5.80 -15.14 -11.57
CA LEU A 95 -6.57 -14.23 -12.42
C LEU A 95 -6.20 -12.75 -12.24
N ALA A 96 -5.78 -12.35 -11.04
CA ALA A 96 -5.23 -11.03 -10.76
C ALA A 96 -3.79 -10.84 -11.27
N GLY A 97 -3.20 -11.86 -11.90
CA GLY A 97 -1.83 -11.82 -12.44
C GLY A 97 -0.74 -11.83 -11.38
N VAL A 98 -1.03 -12.25 -10.15
CA VAL A 98 -0.03 -12.33 -9.07
C VAL A 98 1.24 -13.10 -9.51
N PRO A 99 1.13 -14.30 -10.10
CA PRO A 99 2.32 -15.06 -10.50
C PRO A 99 3.19 -14.30 -11.51
N GLU A 100 2.56 -13.68 -12.52
CA GLU A 100 3.22 -12.96 -13.58
C GLU A 100 3.85 -11.65 -13.09
N LEU A 101 3.16 -10.92 -12.21
CA LEU A 101 3.70 -9.71 -11.57
C LEU A 101 4.93 -10.04 -10.72
N LEU A 102 4.85 -11.07 -9.88
CA LEU A 102 5.98 -11.50 -9.05
C LEU A 102 7.13 -12.03 -9.92
N HIS A 103 6.83 -12.80 -10.95
CA HIS A 103 7.85 -13.28 -11.88
C HIS A 103 8.56 -12.11 -12.54
N ARG A 104 7.82 -11.18 -13.16
CA ARG A 104 8.37 -10.00 -13.83
C ARG A 104 9.21 -9.15 -12.88
N TRP A 105 8.73 -8.92 -11.66
CA TRP A 105 9.48 -8.14 -10.68
C TRP A 105 10.76 -8.85 -10.26
N ASN A 106 10.76 -10.17 -10.06
CA ASN A 106 11.92 -10.90 -9.56
C ASN A 106 12.98 -11.19 -10.64
N THR A 107 12.56 -11.56 -11.85
CA THR A 107 13.46 -12.09 -12.89
C THR A 107 13.97 -11.05 -13.88
N ALA A 108 13.33 -9.88 -13.99
CA ALA A 108 13.72 -8.88 -14.98
C ALA A 108 15.15 -8.34 -14.76
N ASP A 109 15.90 -8.17 -15.84
CA ASP A 109 17.17 -7.44 -15.85
C ASP A 109 16.92 -5.93 -15.99
N GLN A 110 16.18 -5.37 -15.03
CA GLN A 110 15.73 -3.98 -15.01
C GLN A 110 15.93 -3.39 -13.62
N PRO A 111 17.18 -3.02 -13.24
CA PRO A 111 17.51 -2.61 -11.88
C PRO A 111 16.76 -1.33 -11.47
N CYS A 112 16.69 -0.33 -12.36
CA CYS A 112 15.97 0.92 -12.11
C CYS A 112 14.46 0.68 -11.94
N GLY A 113 13.87 -0.13 -12.81
CA GLY A 113 12.47 -0.56 -12.69
C GLY A 113 12.19 -1.26 -11.36
N LYS A 114 13.02 -2.25 -10.99
CA LYS A 114 12.92 -2.97 -9.70
C LYS A 114 12.96 -2.00 -8.52
N ALA A 115 13.91 -1.07 -8.51
CA ALA A 115 14.07 -0.07 -7.46
C ALA A 115 12.84 0.86 -7.35
N LEU A 116 12.24 1.22 -8.48
CA LEU A 116 11.04 2.05 -8.55
C LEU A 116 9.83 1.30 -7.97
N ILE A 117 9.66 0.02 -8.27
CA ILE A 117 8.62 -0.83 -7.64
C ILE A 117 8.86 -0.96 -6.14
N THR A 118 10.09 -1.24 -5.71
CA THR A 118 10.45 -1.32 -4.29
C THR A 118 10.10 -0.02 -3.57
N ALA A 119 10.45 1.14 -4.13
CA ALA A 119 10.10 2.44 -3.56
C ALA A 119 8.58 2.62 -3.41
N ALA A 120 7.80 2.29 -4.44
CA ALA A 120 6.35 2.41 -4.41
C ALA A 120 5.69 1.47 -3.38
N VAL A 121 6.15 0.22 -3.33
CA VAL A 121 5.65 -0.80 -2.39
C VAL A 121 6.06 -0.45 -0.95
N THR A 122 7.31 -0.06 -0.71
CA THR A 122 7.77 0.38 0.61
C THR A 122 6.94 1.56 1.11
N ALA A 123 6.71 2.58 0.29
CA ALA A 123 5.87 3.72 0.67
C ALA A 123 4.43 3.28 1.01
N ARG A 124 3.83 2.42 0.18
CA ARG A 124 2.47 1.92 0.38
C ARG A 124 2.34 1.14 1.69
N SER A 125 3.27 0.23 1.95
CA SER A 125 3.31 -0.56 3.18
C SER A 125 3.68 0.26 4.41
N ALA A 126 4.40 1.38 4.24
CA ALA A 126 4.74 2.29 5.33
C ALA A 126 3.54 3.16 5.76
N GLY A 127 2.46 3.19 4.97
CA GLY A 127 1.22 3.89 5.29
C GLY A 127 0.83 4.98 4.30
N HIS A 128 1.61 5.22 3.23
CA HIS A 128 1.22 6.20 2.22
C HIS A 128 -0.11 5.83 1.52
N ARG A 129 -0.69 6.84 0.88
CA ARG A 129 -1.87 6.74 0.01
C ARG A 129 -1.68 5.67 -1.07
N LEU A 130 -2.79 5.23 -1.66
CA LEU A 130 -2.78 4.28 -2.78
C LEU A 130 -1.96 4.76 -3.99
N THR A 131 -1.77 6.06 -4.13
CA THR A 131 -1.01 6.66 -5.24
C THR A 131 0.20 7.41 -4.70
N VAL A 132 1.31 7.26 -5.39
CA VAL A 132 2.62 7.83 -5.05
C VAL A 132 3.05 8.79 -6.17
N PRO A 133 3.40 10.06 -5.87
CA PRO A 133 3.81 11.02 -6.89
C PRO A 133 5.09 10.59 -7.64
N ALA A 134 5.21 10.98 -8.91
CA ALA A 134 6.38 10.67 -9.74
C ALA A 134 7.70 11.16 -9.11
N GLY A 135 7.74 12.43 -8.66
CA GLY A 135 8.94 13.01 -8.04
C GLY A 135 9.35 12.33 -6.74
N PHE A 136 8.41 11.70 -6.02
CA PHE A 136 8.76 10.86 -4.87
C PHE A 136 9.47 9.59 -5.32
N LEU A 137 8.95 8.89 -6.34
CA LEU A 137 9.55 7.66 -6.85
C LEU A 137 10.95 7.94 -7.42
N GLU A 138 11.12 9.05 -8.14
CA GLU A 138 12.39 9.49 -8.71
C GLU A 138 13.43 9.77 -7.61
N ALA A 139 13.00 10.39 -6.50
CA ALA A 139 13.88 10.69 -5.37
C ALA A 139 14.27 9.45 -4.54
N VAL A 140 13.36 8.48 -4.39
CA VAL A 140 13.54 7.34 -3.49
C VAL A 140 14.16 6.12 -4.17
N ALA A 141 13.80 5.83 -5.43
CA ALA A 141 14.30 4.66 -6.14
C ALA A 141 15.84 4.53 -6.13
N PRO A 142 16.64 5.61 -6.31
CA PRO A 142 18.10 5.51 -6.30
C PRO A 142 18.72 4.94 -5.01
N ALA A 143 18.02 5.03 -3.87
CA ALA A 143 18.47 4.48 -2.59
C ALA A 143 18.48 2.93 -2.59
N PHE A 144 17.64 2.31 -3.43
CA PHE A 144 17.58 0.85 -3.59
C PHE A 144 18.54 0.28 -4.62
N LEU A 145 19.35 1.14 -5.26
CA LEU A 145 20.37 0.74 -6.21
C LEU A 145 21.74 0.63 -5.53
N ASN A 146 22.63 -0.21 -6.06
CA ASN A 146 24.05 -0.13 -5.71
C ASN A 146 24.79 0.93 -6.54
N GLY A 147 26.02 1.28 -6.15
CA GLY A 147 26.79 2.33 -6.82
C GLY A 147 27.04 2.07 -8.31
N ARG A 148 27.21 0.80 -8.72
CA ARG A 148 27.40 0.43 -10.12
C ARG A 148 26.12 0.61 -10.93
N GLN A 149 24.97 0.22 -10.38
CA GLN A 149 23.68 0.40 -11.03
C GLN A 149 23.35 1.88 -11.19
N ARG A 150 23.62 2.71 -10.17
CA ARG A 150 23.47 4.17 -10.28
C ARG A 150 24.37 4.77 -11.37
N ALA A 151 25.63 4.34 -11.44
CA ALA A 151 26.57 4.85 -12.44
C ALA A 151 26.24 4.39 -13.87
N ALA A 152 25.50 3.29 -14.03
CA ALA A 152 25.09 2.76 -15.32
C ALA A 152 23.76 3.37 -15.83
N ALA A 153 23.00 4.04 -14.96
CA ALA A 153 21.78 4.74 -15.34
C ALA A 153 22.12 5.95 -16.22
N ASP A 154 21.45 6.07 -17.35
CA ASP A 154 21.57 7.23 -18.24
C ASP A 154 20.55 8.32 -17.85
N GLY A 155 20.44 9.38 -18.66
CA GLY A 155 19.51 10.48 -18.38
C GLY A 155 18.02 10.12 -18.54
N ALA A 156 17.69 8.98 -19.17
CA ALA A 156 16.32 8.54 -19.43
C ALA A 156 15.87 7.42 -18.47
N TRP A 157 16.72 7.04 -17.50
CA TRP A 157 16.50 5.91 -16.60
C TRP A 157 15.11 5.88 -15.95
N PHE A 158 14.57 7.05 -15.59
CA PHE A 158 13.31 7.15 -14.88
C PHE A 158 12.12 6.88 -15.80
N ASP A 159 12.11 7.47 -17.00
CA ASP A 159 11.07 7.26 -18.00
C ASP A 159 11.07 5.80 -18.49
N ASP A 160 12.25 5.21 -18.70
CA ASP A 160 12.40 3.81 -19.09
C ASP A 160 11.93 2.86 -17.99
N ALA A 161 12.27 3.16 -16.73
CA ALA A 161 11.81 2.40 -15.57
C ALA A 161 10.29 2.46 -15.41
N LEU A 162 9.69 3.65 -15.61
CA LEU A 162 8.24 3.84 -15.57
C LEU A 162 7.54 3.11 -16.72
N ALA A 163 8.06 3.21 -17.94
CA ALA A 163 7.53 2.49 -19.10
C ALA A 163 7.55 0.98 -18.86
N TRP A 164 8.66 0.45 -18.35
CA TRP A 164 8.77 -0.96 -17.99
C TRP A 164 7.82 -1.36 -16.85
N ALA A 165 7.65 -0.52 -15.83
CA ALA A 165 6.79 -0.79 -14.68
C ALA A 165 5.30 -0.74 -15.03
N CYS A 166 4.92 0.14 -15.97
CA CYS A 166 3.54 0.33 -16.41
C CYS A 166 3.11 -0.63 -17.53
N GLU A 167 4.04 -1.40 -18.09
CA GLU A 167 3.71 -2.38 -19.12
C GLU A 167 2.88 -3.54 -18.54
N PRO A 168 1.70 -3.83 -19.11
CA PRO A 168 0.86 -4.93 -18.65
C PRO A 168 1.54 -6.30 -18.75
N VAL A 169 1.32 -7.17 -17.76
CA VAL A 169 1.83 -8.55 -17.77
C VAL A 169 1.03 -9.48 -18.68
N PHE A 170 -0.21 -9.12 -19.00
CA PHE A 170 -1.03 -9.80 -19.99
C PHE A 170 -1.44 -8.85 -21.12
N PRO A 171 -1.44 -9.32 -22.38
CA PRO A 171 -1.92 -8.54 -23.50
C PRO A 171 -3.35 -8.04 -23.28
N HIS A 172 -3.62 -6.79 -23.66
CA HIS A 172 -4.95 -6.17 -23.59
C HIS A 172 -5.57 -6.11 -22.18
N THR A 173 -4.75 -6.07 -21.14
CA THR A 173 -5.18 -5.84 -19.76
C THR A 173 -4.51 -4.60 -19.17
N GLU A 174 -4.98 -4.17 -18.00
CA GLU A 174 -4.37 -3.09 -17.22
C GLU A 174 -3.55 -3.63 -16.03
N ILE A 175 -3.31 -4.95 -15.96
CA ILE A 175 -2.59 -5.58 -14.86
C ILE A 175 -1.09 -5.33 -15.07
N ALA A 176 -0.52 -4.41 -14.31
CA ALA A 176 0.88 -4.01 -14.38
C ALA A 176 1.49 -3.85 -12.97
N LEU A 177 2.81 -3.69 -12.88
CA LEU A 177 3.49 -3.47 -11.60
C LEU A 177 3.11 -2.11 -11.01
N LEU A 178 3.05 -1.09 -11.88
CA LEU A 178 2.46 0.22 -11.60
C LEU A 178 1.33 0.55 -12.57
N SER A 179 0.35 1.29 -12.09
CA SER A 179 -0.68 1.90 -12.92
C SER A 179 -0.59 3.43 -12.82
N PRO A 180 -0.56 4.17 -13.95
CA PRO A 180 -0.60 5.63 -13.92
C PRO A 180 -1.95 6.12 -13.37
N TYR A 181 -1.92 7.23 -12.64
CA TYR A 181 -3.09 7.85 -12.04
C TYR A 181 -3.07 9.36 -12.31
N GLY A 182 -4.19 9.87 -12.81
CA GLY A 182 -4.40 11.28 -13.11
C GLY A 182 -5.66 11.83 -12.43
N GLN A 183 -5.58 13.05 -11.91
CA GLN A 183 -6.74 13.81 -11.42
C GLN A 183 -7.42 14.60 -12.53
N ALA A 184 -6.72 14.87 -13.64
CA ALA A 184 -7.23 15.54 -14.82
C ALA A 184 -7.04 14.69 -16.09
N MET A 185 -7.92 14.86 -17.08
CA MET A 185 -7.81 14.16 -18.36
C MET A 185 -6.48 14.49 -19.05
N GLY A 186 -5.79 13.45 -19.55
CA GLY A 186 -4.54 13.61 -20.31
C GLY A 186 -3.29 13.91 -19.46
N ARG A 187 -3.38 13.83 -18.13
CA ARG A 187 -2.26 14.09 -17.22
C ARG A 187 -2.05 12.95 -16.24
N VAL A 188 -0.81 12.53 -16.06
CA VAL A 188 -0.40 11.59 -15.00
C VAL A 188 0.14 12.40 -13.82
N ASP A 189 -0.48 12.25 -12.66
CA ASP A 189 -0.10 12.95 -11.42
C ASP A 189 0.65 12.04 -10.45
N ALA A 190 0.37 10.74 -10.47
CA ALA A 190 0.93 9.76 -9.56
C ALA A 190 0.86 8.35 -10.15
N TYR A 191 1.43 7.38 -9.45
CA TYR A 191 1.38 5.97 -9.80
C TYR A 191 0.84 5.14 -8.64
N ARG A 192 0.07 4.10 -8.96
CA ARG A 192 -0.41 3.11 -7.99
C ARG A 192 0.40 1.83 -8.17
N ALA A 193 1.05 1.37 -7.10
CA ALA A 193 1.58 0.01 -7.08
C ALA A 193 0.43 -1.00 -7.02
N SER A 194 0.58 -2.12 -7.72
CA SER A 194 -0.39 -3.22 -7.63
C SER A 194 -0.53 -3.66 -6.15
N ASP A 195 -1.77 -3.69 -5.66
CA ASP A 195 -2.07 -4.05 -4.26
C ASP A 195 -1.59 -5.47 -3.93
N VAL A 196 -1.47 -6.33 -4.94
CA VAL A 196 -0.87 -7.65 -4.85
C VAL A 196 0.58 -7.58 -4.38
N LEU A 197 1.37 -6.66 -4.93
CA LEU A 197 2.78 -6.52 -4.60
C LEU A 197 2.97 -5.98 -3.18
N ALA A 198 2.11 -5.04 -2.77
CA ALA A 198 2.09 -4.52 -1.41
C ALA A 198 1.77 -5.61 -0.37
N GLY A 199 0.90 -6.56 -0.70
CA GLY A 199 0.58 -7.69 0.17
C GLY A 199 1.59 -8.84 0.17
N HIS A 200 2.52 -8.89 -0.79
CA HIS A 200 3.52 -9.96 -0.91
C HIS A 200 4.91 -9.59 -0.39
N LEU A 201 5.17 -8.31 -0.14
CA LEU A 201 6.46 -7.90 0.40
C LEU A 201 6.49 -8.09 1.92
N ASP A 202 7.28 -9.07 2.37
CA ASP A 202 7.66 -9.17 3.79
C ASP A 202 8.73 -8.11 4.09
N ILE A 203 8.28 -6.93 4.53
CA ILE A 203 9.20 -5.81 4.75
C ILE A 203 9.93 -5.98 6.07
N ASN A 204 11.24 -6.19 5.97
CA ASN A 204 12.14 -5.94 7.08
C ASN A 204 12.48 -4.44 7.14
N TRP A 205 11.83 -3.71 8.02
CA TRP A 205 12.01 -2.25 8.17
C TRP A 205 13.46 -1.84 8.45
N GLY A 206 14.25 -2.69 9.10
CA GLY A 206 15.68 -2.43 9.35
C GLY A 206 16.56 -2.46 8.09
N THR A 207 16.04 -2.93 6.95
CA THR A 207 16.75 -2.94 5.66
C THR A 207 16.46 -1.72 4.79
N ILE A 208 15.50 -0.88 5.19
CA ILE A 208 15.16 0.34 4.45
C ILE A 208 16.30 1.37 4.64
N PRO A 209 16.86 1.91 3.54
CA PRO A 209 17.94 2.89 3.64
C PRO A 209 17.52 4.12 4.46
N PRO A 210 18.39 4.62 5.37
CA PRO A 210 18.04 5.69 6.30
C PRO A 210 17.56 6.98 5.59
N GLU A 211 18.11 7.27 4.41
CA GLU A 211 17.75 8.44 3.59
C GLU A 211 16.32 8.40 3.03
N VAL A 212 15.67 7.23 3.00
CA VAL A 212 14.30 7.08 2.49
C VAL A 212 13.27 7.61 3.48
N TRP A 213 13.52 7.47 4.78
CA TRP A 213 12.53 7.82 5.80
C TRP A 213 12.12 9.29 5.81
N PRO A 214 13.04 10.28 5.78
CA PRO A 214 12.65 11.68 5.73
C PRO A 214 11.81 12.02 4.49
N VAL A 215 12.11 11.39 3.35
CA VAL A 215 11.37 11.59 2.10
C VAL A 215 9.95 11.03 2.21
N MET A 216 9.79 9.85 2.84
CA MET A 216 8.46 9.28 3.17
C MET A 216 7.66 10.20 4.08
N VAL A 217 8.24 10.65 5.20
CA VAL A 217 7.56 11.55 6.14
C VAL A 217 7.13 12.86 5.46
N ALA A 218 8.00 13.45 4.64
CA ALA A 218 7.71 14.69 3.93
C ALA A 218 6.57 14.55 2.91
N ALA A 219 6.49 13.42 2.20
CA ALA A 219 5.46 13.15 1.20
C ALA A 219 4.15 12.59 1.78
N ALA A 220 4.11 12.28 3.08
CA ALA A 220 2.97 11.69 3.75
C ALA A 220 1.96 12.73 4.22
N ASP A 221 0.67 12.36 4.19
CA ASP A 221 -0.34 13.09 4.94
C ASP A 221 -0.26 12.77 6.44
N LEU A 222 -0.95 13.58 7.26
CA LEU A 222 -0.92 13.45 8.72
C LEU A 222 -1.29 12.02 9.18
N GLY A 223 -2.30 11.41 8.55
CA GLY A 223 -2.69 10.04 8.88
C GLY A 223 -1.57 9.01 8.63
N ALA A 224 -0.84 9.17 7.52
CA ALA A 224 0.26 8.29 7.14
C ALA A 224 1.55 8.55 7.95
N ARG A 225 1.84 9.81 8.32
CA ARG A 225 3.05 10.18 9.08
C ARG A 225 3.18 9.41 10.38
N ARG A 226 2.08 9.23 11.11
CA ARG A 226 2.06 8.43 12.34
C ARG A 226 2.56 7.00 12.09
N GLN A 227 1.99 6.31 11.10
CA GLN A 227 2.36 4.93 10.78
C GLN A 227 3.81 4.82 10.28
N ILE A 228 4.26 5.79 9.48
CA ILE A 228 5.65 5.86 9.00
C ILE A 228 6.60 6.04 10.19
N GLY A 229 6.28 6.93 11.14
CA GLY A 229 7.07 7.12 12.35
C GLY A 229 7.18 5.84 13.18
N PHE A 230 6.08 5.09 13.34
CA PHE A 230 6.09 3.80 14.04
C PHE A 230 7.00 2.79 13.35
N ASN A 231 6.89 2.69 12.02
CA ASN A 231 7.74 1.78 11.24
C ASN A 231 9.22 2.22 11.28
N ALA A 232 9.50 3.52 11.34
CA ALA A 232 10.85 4.06 11.49
C ALA A 232 11.46 3.76 12.85
N GLU A 233 10.68 3.84 13.92
CA GLU A 233 11.10 3.42 15.26
C GLU A 233 11.47 1.94 15.28
N GLN A 234 10.61 1.07 14.72
CA GLN A 234 10.87 -0.36 14.61
C GLN A 234 12.11 -0.68 13.75
N ALA A 235 12.44 0.21 12.81
CA ALA A 235 13.67 0.13 12.02
C ALA A 235 14.93 0.63 12.74
N GLY A 236 14.80 1.17 13.96
CA GLY A 236 15.91 1.71 14.75
C GLY A 236 16.21 3.19 14.46
N TYR A 237 15.26 3.96 13.92
CA TYR A 237 15.41 5.39 13.61
C TYR A 237 14.47 6.26 14.48
N PRO A 238 14.71 6.36 15.80
CA PRO A 238 13.84 7.09 16.72
C PRO A 238 13.79 8.60 16.44
N ASP A 239 14.84 9.19 15.88
CA ASP A 239 14.84 10.62 15.55
C ASP A 239 13.89 10.94 14.38
N VAL A 240 13.78 10.02 13.42
CA VAL A 240 12.80 10.13 12.33
C VAL A 240 11.39 9.97 12.90
N ALA A 241 11.16 9.00 13.79
CA ALA A 241 9.87 8.80 14.44
C ALA A 241 9.43 10.06 15.21
N ARG A 242 10.35 10.63 16.00
CA ARG A 242 10.14 11.89 16.72
C ARG A 242 9.75 13.02 15.77
N ALA A 243 10.53 13.23 14.70
CA ALA A 243 10.25 14.27 13.72
C ALA A 243 8.90 14.08 13.01
N ALA A 244 8.51 12.83 12.73
CA ALA A 244 7.23 12.52 12.10
C ALA A 244 6.03 12.87 12.98
N TRP A 245 6.16 12.73 14.30
CA TRP A 245 5.07 12.95 15.25
C TRP A 245 5.05 14.35 15.87
N GLN A 246 6.17 15.08 15.85
CA GLN A 246 6.31 16.38 16.50
C GLN A 246 5.26 17.39 16.03
N ASP A 247 5.14 17.59 14.72
CA ASP A 247 4.18 18.55 14.14
C ASP A 247 2.73 18.27 14.58
N GLU A 248 2.37 16.99 14.71
CA GLU A 248 1.01 16.57 15.08
C GLU A 248 0.77 16.70 16.59
N ALA A 249 1.77 16.37 17.40
CA ALA A 249 1.71 16.57 18.84
C ALA A 249 1.59 18.06 19.17
N ASP A 250 2.34 18.92 18.48
CA ASP A 250 2.26 20.38 18.66
C ASP A 250 0.86 20.92 18.28
N GLN A 251 0.15 20.22 17.39
CA GLN A 251 -1.24 20.52 16.99
C GLN A 251 -2.30 19.85 17.88
N GLY A 252 -1.92 19.21 18.99
CA GLY A 252 -2.87 18.63 19.94
C GLY A 252 -3.27 17.17 19.66
N ASN A 253 -2.62 16.48 18.73
CA ASN A 253 -2.95 15.08 18.44
C ASN A 253 -2.53 14.17 19.60
N LEU A 254 -3.52 13.70 20.37
CA LEU A 254 -3.32 12.83 21.54
C LEU A 254 -2.56 11.54 21.22
N ASN A 255 -2.73 10.97 20.03
CA ASN A 255 -2.00 9.77 19.63
C ASN A 255 -0.52 10.07 19.38
N ALA A 256 -0.22 11.18 18.71
CA ALA A 256 1.16 11.61 18.46
C ALA A 256 1.88 11.97 19.78
N MET A 257 1.18 12.63 20.72
CA MET A 257 1.70 12.88 22.06
C MET A 257 1.98 11.59 22.83
N PHE A 258 1.09 10.61 22.74
CA PHE A 258 1.27 9.29 23.36
C PHE A 258 2.48 8.56 22.77
N ASP A 259 2.60 8.52 21.45
CA ASP A 259 3.72 7.86 20.76
C ASP A 259 5.07 8.54 21.10
N LEU A 260 5.12 9.89 21.17
CA LEU A 260 6.30 10.63 21.65
C LEU A 260 6.63 10.32 23.12
N GLY A 261 5.62 10.16 23.97
CA GLY A 261 5.78 9.78 25.37
C GLY A 261 6.38 8.39 25.53
N LEU A 262 5.94 7.41 24.72
CA LEU A 262 6.53 6.08 24.67
C LEU A 262 8.00 6.14 24.23
N LEU A 263 8.28 6.87 23.15
CA LEU A 263 9.64 7.01 22.61
C LEU A 263 10.61 7.62 23.63
N ALA A 264 10.15 8.59 24.43
CA ALA A 264 10.94 9.20 25.50
C ALA A 264 11.19 8.26 26.68
N SER A 265 10.35 7.23 26.87
CA SER A 265 10.50 6.24 27.95
C SER A 265 11.49 5.11 27.62
N THR A 266 11.75 4.89 26.33
CA THR A 266 12.67 3.84 25.82
C THR A 266 14.07 4.36 25.48
N SER A 267 14.29 5.67 25.59
CA SER A 267 15.56 6.37 25.36
C SER A 267 16.37 6.53 26.66
#